data_AF-A0ABD3FD43-F1
#
_entry.id   AF-A0ABD3FD43-F1
#
_cell.length_a   1.000
_cell.length_b   1.000
_cell.length_c   1.000
_cell.angle_alpha   90.00
_cell.angle_beta   90.00
_cell.angle_gamma   90.00
#
_symmetry.space_group_name_H-M   'P 1'
#
loop_
_entity.id
_entity.type
_entity.pdbx_description
1 polymer ?
#
loop_
_entity_poly.entity_id
_entity_poly.type
_entity_poly.pdbx_seq_one_letter_code
_entity_poly.pdbx_strand_id
1 'polypeptide(L)'
;MIFANTYTTSKLAKVMLAAPSAVKAYGDLGEWALGKWGRFFTVVSQMGVCLLVPCAFLVLDSTLLDVLFLDSYVHIFCTIFMAFMAVPVCLIPTLKESAGMAFAGCMGTIIADAIALSGLQ
;
A
#
# COMPACT_ATOMS: atom_id res chain seq x y z
N MET A 1 -15.42 3.09 -9.17
CA MET A 1 -14.06 2.59 -8.82
C MET A 1 -13.99 1.06 -8.78
N ILE A 2 -14.87 0.38 -8.03
CA ILE A 2 -14.88 -1.10 -7.94
C ILE A 2 -14.83 -1.80 -9.32
N PHE A 3 -15.71 -1.42 -10.24
CA PHE A 3 -15.77 -2.07 -11.56
C PHE A 3 -14.47 -1.93 -12.37
N ALA A 4 -13.84 -0.75 -12.31
CA ALA A 4 -12.57 -0.49 -12.99
C ALA A 4 -11.43 -1.31 -12.37
N ASN A 5 -11.33 -1.38 -11.04
CA ASN A 5 -10.30 -2.17 -10.37
C ASN A 5 -10.47 -3.67 -10.65
N THR A 6 -11.69 -4.21 -10.52
CA THR A 6 -11.95 -5.63 -10.80
C THR A 6 -11.64 -5.99 -12.26
N TYR A 7 -12.03 -5.14 -13.22
CA TYR A 7 -11.71 -5.34 -14.62
C TYR A 7 -10.19 -5.34 -14.86
N THR A 8 -9.47 -4.36 -14.31
CA THR A 8 -8.03 -4.22 -14.49
C THR A 8 -7.27 -5.39 -13.88
N THR A 9 -7.62 -5.82 -12.67
CA THR A 9 -7.04 -6.99 -12.01
C THR A 9 -7.30 -8.28 -12.80
N SER A 10 -8.49 -8.46 -13.36
CA SER A 10 -8.80 -9.65 -14.15
C SER A 10 -7.99 -9.71 -15.46
N LYS A 11 -7.76 -8.56 -16.11
CA LYS A 11 -6.93 -8.46 -17.32
C LYS A 11 -5.46 -8.66 -16.99
N LEU A 12 -4.98 -8.05 -15.91
CA LEU A 12 -3.62 -8.23 -15.43
C LEU A 12 -3.31 -9.70 -15.13
N ALA A 13 -4.22 -10.42 -14.46
CA ALA A 13 -4.06 -11.84 -14.17
C ALA A 13 -3.89 -12.67 -15.45
N LYS A 14 -4.69 -12.38 -16.49
CA LYS A 14 -4.55 -13.05 -17.80
C LYS A 14 -3.23 -12.73 -18.49
N VAL A 15 -2.77 -11.48 -18.41
CA VAL A 15 -1.48 -11.05 -18.99
C VAL A 15 -0.31 -11.71 -18.26
N MET A 16 -0.37 -11.80 -16.93
CA MET A 16 0.62 -12.51 -16.12
C MET A 16 0.67 -14.02 -16.43
N LEU A 17 -0.46 -14.65 -16.73
CA LEU A 17 -0.49 -16.06 -17.17
C LEU A 17 0.10 -16.27 -18.58
N ALA A 18 0.03 -15.28 -19.44
CA ALA A 18 0.61 -15.32 -20.79
C ALA A 18 2.09 -14.89 -20.84
N ALA A 19 2.59 -14.26 -19.76
CA ALA A 19 3.94 -13.74 -19.70
C ALA A 19 4.98 -14.86 -19.48
N PRO A 20 6.18 -14.75 -20.10
CA PRO A 20 7.26 -15.70 -19.88
C PRO A 20 7.79 -15.63 -18.43
N SER A 21 8.38 -16.72 -17.92
CA SER A 21 8.88 -16.85 -16.54
C SER A 21 9.96 -15.83 -16.12
N ALA A 22 10.48 -15.06 -17.08
CA ALA A 22 11.39 -13.94 -16.85
C ALA A 22 10.67 -12.70 -16.29
N VAL A 23 9.36 -12.54 -16.52
CA VAL A 23 8.58 -11.39 -16.06
C VAL A 23 8.04 -11.67 -14.66
N LYS A 24 8.69 -11.09 -13.65
CA LYS A 24 8.28 -11.25 -12.24
C LYS A 24 7.77 -9.96 -11.60
N ALA A 25 8.22 -8.80 -12.09
CA ALA A 25 7.81 -7.51 -11.57
C ALA A 25 6.82 -6.80 -12.50
N TYR A 26 6.01 -5.90 -11.93
CA TYR A 26 5.08 -5.05 -12.68
C TYR A 26 5.80 -4.15 -13.70
N GLY A 27 7.04 -3.73 -13.38
CA GLY A 27 7.92 -2.99 -14.28
C GLY A 27 8.37 -3.80 -15.51
N ASP A 28 8.69 -5.08 -15.32
CA ASP A 28 9.07 -5.99 -16.42
C ASP A 28 7.87 -6.33 -17.30
N LEU A 29 6.67 -6.40 -16.71
CA LEU A 29 5.41 -6.55 -17.45
C LEU A 29 5.16 -5.33 -18.36
N GLY A 30 5.45 -4.13 -17.84
CA GLY A 30 5.42 -2.90 -18.61
C GLY A 30 6.44 -2.90 -19.76
N GLU A 31 7.65 -3.40 -19.51
CA GLU A 31 8.68 -3.57 -20.54
C GLU A 31 8.26 -4.56 -21.62
N TRP A 32 7.63 -5.67 -21.24
CA TRP A 32 7.14 -6.67 -22.17
C TRP A 32 5.97 -6.17 -23.03
N ALA A 33 5.05 -5.37 -22.45
CA ALA A 33 3.87 -4.88 -23.16
C ALA A 33 4.13 -3.66 -24.06
N LEU A 34 4.98 -2.71 -23.63
CA LEU A 34 5.20 -1.43 -24.32
C LEU A 34 6.68 -1.06 -24.50
N GLY A 35 7.61 -1.98 -24.24
CA GLY A 35 9.05 -1.71 -24.29
C GLY A 35 9.53 -0.77 -23.19
N LYS A 36 10.66 -0.09 -23.42
CA LYS A 36 11.30 0.82 -22.44
C LYS A 36 10.36 1.90 -21.89
N TRP A 37 9.45 2.42 -22.71
CA TRP A 37 8.46 3.41 -22.28
C TRP A 37 7.45 2.82 -21.29
N GLY A 38 7.00 1.59 -21.52
CA GLY A 38 6.09 0.88 -20.60
C GLY A 38 6.73 0.64 -19.23
N ARG A 39 8.02 0.31 -19.20
CA ARG A 39 8.79 0.20 -17.94
C ARG A 39 8.88 1.53 -17.20
N PHE A 40 9.13 2.63 -17.91
CA PHE A 40 9.20 3.95 -17.28
C PHE A 40 7.86 4.34 -16.62
N PHE A 41 6.75 4.24 -17.36
CA PHE A 41 5.42 4.58 -16.83
C PHE A 41 5.02 3.72 -15.64
N THR A 42 5.27 2.41 -15.70
CA THR A 42 4.93 1.48 -14.61
C THR A 42 5.75 1.77 -13.35
N VAL A 43 7.07 1.96 -13.47
CA VAL A 43 7.94 2.26 -12.32
C VAL A 43 7.59 3.62 -11.70
N VAL A 44 7.36 4.66 -12.50
CA VAL A 44 6.98 5.99 -11.98
C VAL A 44 5.63 5.92 -11.26
N SER A 45 4.65 5.22 -11.84
CA SER A 45 3.34 5.05 -11.20
C SER A 45 3.42 4.29 -9.88
N GLN A 46 4.26 3.24 -9.81
CA GLN A 46 4.46 2.46 -8.60
C GLN A 46 5.19 3.25 -7.52
N MET A 47 6.22 4.03 -7.90
CA MET A 47 6.92 4.93 -6.98
C MET A 47 5.99 6.00 -6.42
N GLY A 48 5.08 6.53 -7.25
CA GLY A 48 4.03 7.45 -6.80
C GLY A 48 3.11 6.82 -5.76
N VAL A 49 2.56 5.63 -6.05
CA VAL A 49 1.66 4.93 -5.12
C VAL A 49 2.38 4.60 -3.80
N CYS A 50 3.63 4.12 -3.86
CA CYS A 50 4.42 3.83 -2.66
C CYS A 50 4.68 5.04 -1.76
N LEU A 51 4.62 6.27 -2.31
CA LEU A 51 4.81 7.50 -1.52
C LEU A 51 3.47 8.07 -1.05
N LEU A 52 2.46 8.13 -1.93
CA LEU A 52 1.15 8.70 -1.61
C LEU A 52 0.40 7.87 -0.56
N VAL A 53 0.53 6.54 -0.58
CA VAL A 53 -0.18 5.65 0.35
C VAL A 53 0.25 5.90 1.82
N PRO A 54 1.54 5.83 2.19
CA PRO A 54 1.97 6.16 3.55
C PRO A 54 1.63 7.60 3.95
N CYS A 55 1.71 8.57 3.03
CA CYS A 55 1.28 9.95 3.32
C CYS A 55 -0.21 10.02 3.70
N ALA A 56 -1.08 9.31 2.98
CA ALA A 56 -2.51 9.27 3.30
C ALA A 56 -2.78 8.60 4.66
N PHE A 57 -2.08 7.50 4.96
CA PHE A 57 -2.20 6.82 6.26
C PHE A 57 -1.71 7.69 7.42
N LEU A 58 -0.61 8.43 7.25
CA LEU A 58 -0.12 9.36 8.27
C LEU A 58 -1.14 10.46 8.59
N VAL A 59 -1.78 11.04 7.57
CA VAL A 59 -2.82 12.05 7.79
C VAL A 59 -4.03 11.45 8.51
N LEU A 60 -4.47 10.26 8.11
CA LEU A 60 -5.60 9.58 8.74
C LEU A 60 -5.29 9.24 10.21
N ASP A 61 -4.09 8.72 10.48
CA ASP A 61 -3.64 8.36 11.83
C ASP A 61 -3.55 9.59 12.75
N SER A 62 -2.98 10.70 12.25
CA SER A 62 -2.97 11.98 12.98
C SER A 62 -4.38 12.43 13.38
N THR A 63 -5.37 12.30 12.50
CA THR A 63 -6.76 12.67 12.83
C THR A 63 -7.41 11.73 13.84
N LEU A 64 -7.06 10.45 13.83
CA LEU A 64 -7.60 9.46 14.77
C LEU A 64 -6.99 9.68 16.17
N LEU A 65 -5.68 9.92 16.25
CA LEU A 65 -5.01 10.23 17.52
C LEU A 65 -5.54 11.51 18.17
N ASP A 66 -5.87 12.54 17.38
CA ASP A 66 -6.42 13.79 17.89
C ASP A 66 -7.78 13.58 18.58
N VAL A 67 -8.62 12.68 18.05
CA VAL A 67 -9.89 12.30 18.67
C VAL A 67 -9.70 11.41 19.90
N LEU A 68 -8.69 10.52 19.87
CA LEU A 68 -8.43 9.56 20.95
C LEU A 68 -7.76 10.21 22.18
N PHE A 69 -6.89 11.20 21.96
CA PHE A 69 -6.15 11.91 23.00
C PHE A 69 -6.41 13.42 22.92
N LEU A 70 -7.56 13.85 23.45
CA LEU A 70 -7.90 15.25 23.60
C LEU A 70 -6.82 15.98 24.45
N ASP A 71 -6.16 16.98 23.84
CA ASP A 71 -5.30 18.00 24.47
C ASP A 71 -3.86 17.61 24.91
N SER A 72 -3.48 16.32 24.93
CA SER A 72 -2.11 15.91 25.34
C SER A 72 -1.11 15.74 24.19
N TYR A 73 -1.53 15.92 22.93
CA TYR A 73 -0.73 15.56 21.75
C TYR A 73 -0.04 16.77 21.10
N VAL A 74 1.29 16.82 21.11
CA VAL A 74 2.07 17.79 20.32
C VAL A 74 2.05 17.33 18.86
N HIS A 75 1.00 17.74 18.15
CA HIS A 75 0.62 17.25 16.82
C HIS A 75 1.76 17.25 15.79
N ILE A 76 2.60 18.29 15.81
CA ILE A 76 3.69 18.46 14.84
C ILE A 76 4.85 17.49 15.12
N PHE A 77 5.22 17.27 16.37
CA PHE A 77 6.40 16.48 16.72
C PHE A 77 6.19 14.99 16.43
N CYS A 78 5.05 14.43 16.85
CA CYS A 78 4.76 13.01 16.62
C CYS A 78 4.46 12.71 15.14
N THR A 79 3.83 13.63 14.40
CA THR A 79 3.62 13.45 12.95
C THR A 79 4.94 13.41 12.19
N ILE A 80 5.89 14.31 12.51
CA ILE A 80 7.22 14.30 11.87
C ILE A 80 8.00 13.04 12.24
N PHE A 81 7.94 12.60 13.50
CA PHE A 81 8.62 11.39 13.96
C PHE A 81 8.06 10.12 13.29
N MET A 82 6.73 9.99 13.20
CA MET A 82 6.08 8.88 12.51
C MET A 82 6.33 8.91 11.00
N ALA A 83 6.33 10.11 10.39
CA ALA A 83 6.70 10.26 8.99
C ALA A 83 8.13 9.77 8.71
N PHE A 84 9.09 10.12 9.57
CA PHE A 84 10.48 9.70 9.43
C PHE A 84 10.65 8.19 9.59
N MET A 85 9.92 7.58 10.52
CA MET A 85 9.89 6.11 10.70
C MET A 85 9.20 5.38 9.55
N ALA A 86 8.30 6.05 8.81
CA ALA A 86 7.64 5.48 7.64
C ALA A 86 8.51 5.55 6.36
N VAL A 87 9.48 6.47 6.26
CA VAL A 87 10.43 6.56 5.13
C VAL A 87 11.15 5.23 4.82
N PRO A 88 11.72 4.49 5.79
CA PRO A 88 12.37 3.21 5.51
C PRO A 88 11.38 2.15 4.98
N VAL A 89 10.10 2.20 5.35
CA VAL A 89 9.07 1.28 4.81
C VAL A 89 8.85 1.52 3.32
N CYS A 90 8.93 2.78 2.86
CA CYS A 90 8.85 3.13 1.44
C CYS A 90 10.08 2.67 0.64
N LEU A 91 11.21 2.43 1.30
CA LEU A 91 12.49 2.11 0.68
C LEU A 91 12.74 0.60 0.55
N ILE A 92 11.97 -0.25 1.24
CA ILE A 92 12.11 -1.71 1.18
C ILE A 92 11.41 -2.22 -0.10
N PRO A 93 12.15 -2.60 -1.15
CA PRO A 93 11.58 -3.10 -2.40
C PRO A 93 11.51 -4.64 -2.39
N THR A 94 11.56 -5.29 -1.23
CA THR A 94 11.59 -6.75 -1.11
C THR A 94 10.19 -7.32 -0.90
N LEU A 95 9.53 -7.62 -2.02
CA LEU A 95 8.22 -8.32 -2.07
C LEU A 95 8.17 -9.62 -1.26
N LYS A 96 9.32 -10.22 -0.97
CA LYS A 96 9.41 -11.50 -0.24
C LYS A 96 9.23 -11.34 1.27
N GLU A 97 9.57 -10.17 1.81
CA GLU A 97 9.46 -9.86 3.24
C GLU A 97 8.18 -9.09 3.54
N SER A 98 7.72 -8.27 2.60
CA SER A 98 6.48 -7.49 2.73
C SER A 98 5.19 -8.34 2.66
N ALA A 99 5.23 -9.55 2.11
CA ALA A 99 4.10 -10.46 2.12
C ALA A 99 3.63 -10.82 3.55
N GLY A 100 4.58 -10.96 4.49
CA GLY A 100 4.28 -11.22 5.90
C GLY A 100 3.61 -10.02 6.58
N MET A 101 4.10 -8.80 6.32
CA MET A 101 3.48 -7.59 6.83
C MET A 101 2.08 -7.35 6.25
N ALA A 102 1.89 -7.60 4.96
CA ALA A 102 0.57 -7.48 4.32
C ALA A 102 -0.43 -8.48 4.94
N PHE A 103 -0.01 -9.72 5.17
CA PHE A 103 -0.85 -10.73 5.82
C PHE A 103 -1.20 -10.34 7.26
N ALA A 104 -0.21 -9.91 8.04
CA ALA A 104 -0.42 -9.45 9.42
C ALA A 104 -1.38 -8.25 9.48
N GLY A 105 -1.24 -7.30 8.55
CA GLY A 105 -2.15 -6.16 8.41
C GLY A 105 -3.59 -6.59 8.14
N CYS A 106 -3.81 -7.45 7.13
CA CYS A 106 -5.15 -7.96 6.82
C CYS A 106 -5.76 -8.74 8.00
N MET A 107 -4.97 -9.59 8.66
CA MET A 107 -5.43 -10.34 9.83
C MET A 107 -5.80 -9.40 10.98
N GLY A 108 -4.99 -8.37 11.22
CA GLY A 108 -5.25 -7.33 12.22
C GLY A 108 -6.56 -6.59 11.96
N THR A 109 -6.86 -6.23 10.71
CA THR A 109 -8.14 -5.59 10.35
C THR A 109 -9.33 -6.50 10.63
N ILE A 110 -9.25 -7.79 10.27
CA ILE A 110 -10.34 -8.74 10.52
C ILE A 110 -10.61 -8.87 12.02
N ILE A 111 -9.56 -8.95 12.84
CA ILE A 111 -9.68 -9.04 14.30
C ILE A 111 -10.27 -7.74 14.86
N ALA A 112 -9.81 -6.57 14.41
CA ALA A 112 -10.31 -5.28 14.85
C ALA A 112 -11.81 -5.12 14.53
N ASP A 113 -12.24 -5.50 13.32
CA ASP A 113 -13.66 -5.48 12.93
C ASP A 113 -14.49 -6.45 13.77
N ALA A 114 -13.97 -7.65 14.07
CA ALA A 114 -14.65 -8.62 14.93
C ALA A 114 -14.84 -8.10 16.37
N ILE A 115 -13.84 -7.41 16.92
CA ILE A 115 -13.92 -6.77 18.25
C ILE A 115 -14.92 -5.60 18.23
N ALA A 116 -14.87 -4.76 17.19
CA ALA A 116 -15.80 -3.64 17.04
C ALA A 116 -17.26 -4.11 16.95
N LEU A 117 -17.53 -5.19 16.20
CA LEU A 117 -18.87 -5.77 16.10
C LEU A 117 -19.34 -6.43 17.40
N SER A 118 -18.44 -7.09 18.13
CA SER A 118 -18.78 -7.77 19.40
C SER A 118 -18.93 -6.81 20.58
N GLY A 119 -18.22 -5.68 20.60
CA GLY A 119 -18.37 -4.64 21.63
C GLY A 119 -19.57 -3.71 21.44
N LEU A 120 -20.25 -3.78 20.28
CA LEU A 120 -21.46 -3.00 19.98
C LEU A 120 -22.77 -3.72 20.41
N GLN A 121 -22.69 -4.91 21.02
CA GLN A 121 -23.79 -5.59 21.72
C GLN A 121 -23.81 -5.23 23.20
#